data_AF-A0A661P829-F1
#
_entry.id   AF-A0A661P829-F1
#
_cell.length_a   1.000
_cell.length_b   1.000
_cell.length_c   1.000
_cell.angle_alpha   90.00
_cell.angle_beta   90.00
_cell.angle_gamma   90.00
#
_symmetry.space_group_name_H-M   'P 1'
#
loop_
_entity.id
_entity.type
_entity.pdbx_description
1 polymer ?
#
loop_
_entity_poly.entity_id
_entity_poly.type
_entity_poly.pdbx_seq_one_letter_code
_entity_poly.pdbx_strand_id
1 'polypeptide(L)'
;MHQISKIRISKALGFGSLAVLLAVLGACDDESTNDTTSSTSTGTGGSTTSTSGTGGSTSGTGGSTSGCGGGATCTPPAPAHPGVSATVGVVQGTIESTEGGPAGNIPAEVCGTNLCKITTVDAQGVFNENYNQEDNLLDVRLLYGKGKHWVLMGTDMAALPDADFGTINAVPMPAFAAGVPFADGDITQNGVTLTLETCTDVKFPIDVTEPSEQVFRAVMFSPTDGNFPGISASFNFEVMVALAPMPTAICPAAKLTIPNDASWAANAEVEFLLYGTRTFQHWTEYGTWAVLSEGSVSADGNTVSTNDGEGIPDLGLLGVRLK
;
A
#
# COMPACT_ATOMS: atom_id res chain seq x y z
N MET A 1 -30.20 4.93 42.43
CA MET A 1 -30.17 6.39 42.21
C MET A 1 -28.91 6.94 42.84
N HIS A 2 -27.82 7.05 42.07
CA HIS A 2 -26.57 7.67 42.52
C HIS A 2 -26.15 8.67 41.45
N GLN A 3 -26.25 9.96 41.80
CA GLN A 3 -25.84 11.09 40.99
C GLN A 3 -24.32 11.27 41.12
N ILE A 4 -23.61 11.16 40.00
CA ILE A 4 -22.19 11.51 39.91
C ILE A 4 -22.12 12.89 39.29
N SER A 5 -21.65 13.88 40.07
CA SER A 5 -21.48 15.26 39.61
C SER A 5 -20.25 15.39 38.71
N LYS A 6 -20.43 16.10 37.59
CA LYS A 6 -19.38 16.47 36.65
C LYS A 6 -18.66 17.71 37.18
N ILE A 7 -17.37 17.60 37.49
CA ILE A 7 -16.49 18.75 37.73
C ILE A 7 -15.82 19.12 36.39
N ARG A 8 -16.16 20.28 35.85
CA ARG A 8 -15.44 20.90 34.72
C ARG A 8 -14.31 21.75 35.28
N ILE A 9 -13.06 21.42 34.94
CA ILE A 9 -11.90 22.28 35.18
C ILE A 9 -11.54 22.92 33.84
N SER A 10 -11.89 24.18 33.69
CA SER A 10 -11.46 25.04 32.58
C SER A 10 -10.08 25.59 32.92
N LYS A 11 -9.03 25.16 32.22
CA LYS A 11 -7.73 25.85 32.24
C LYS A 11 -7.56 26.62 30.93
N ALA A 12 -7.58 27.94 31.07
CA ALA A 12 -7.14 28.90 30.07
C ALA A 12 -5.61 29.06 30.19
N LEU A 13 -4.91 28.79 29.10
CA LEU A 13 -3.53 29.22 28.81
C LEU A 13 -3.62 29.65 27.34
N GLY A 14 -3.41 30.90 26.94
CA GLY A 14 -2.34 31.81 27.33
C GLY A 14 -1.49 32.00 26.08
N PHE A 15 -1.94 32.90 25.20
CA PHE A 15 -1.24 33.31 23.98
C PHE A 15 0.15 33.87 24.32
N GLY A 16 1.20 33.25 23.77
CA GLY A 16 2.56 33.77 23.79
C GLY A 16 3.10 33.82 22.37
N SER A 17 2.98 34.99 21.73
CA SER A 17 3.70 35.32 20.50
C SER A 17 5.20 35.29 20.74
N LEU A 18 5.93 34.55 19.92
CA LEU A 18 7.37 34.76 19.73
C LEU A 18 7.64 34.89 18.23
N ALA A 19 7.92 36.12 17.81
CA ALA A 19 8.43 36.47 16.50
C ALA A 19 9.94 36.73 16.63
N VAL A 20 10.77 36.03 15.85
CA VAL A 20 12.18 36.36 15.57
C VAL A 20 12.46 35.85 14.14
N LEU A 21 12.53 36.74 13.14
CA LEU A 21 13.75 37.34 12.54
C LEU A 21 14.58 36.31 11.74
N LEU A 22 14.44 36.17 10.42
CA LEU A 22 14.94 36.96 9.26
C LEU A 22 16.46 36.88 8.97
N ALA A 23 16.74 36.46 7.72
CA ALA A 23 18.00 36.54 6.93
C ALA A 23 19.14 35.57 7.32
N VAL A 24 19.90 34.95 6.41
CA VAL A 24 20.68 35.56 5.31
C VAL A 24 20.97 34.54 4.19
N LEU A 25 21.07 35.08 2.97
CA LEU A 25 21.50 34.47 1.70
C LEU A 25 22.89 33.83 1.74
N GLY A 26 23.08 32.81 0.91
CA GLY A 26 24.40 32.30 0.51
C GLY A 26 24.31 31.60 -0.85
N ALA A 27 24.41 32.37 -1.92
CA ALA A 27 24.66 31.90 -3.27
C ALA A 27 26.17 31.74 -3.49
N CYS A 28 26.57 30.68 -4.20
CA CYS A 28 27.82 30.45 -4.95
C CYS A 28 27.77 28.97 -5.41
N ASP A 29 28.30 28.51 -6.53
CA ASP A 29 28.68 29.05 -7.84
C ASP A 29 28.96 27.79 -8.70
N ASP A 30 28.86 27.96 -10.00
CA ASP A 30 29.21 26.98 -11.04
C ASP A 30 30.61 26.35 -10.87
N GLU A 31 30.76 25.06 -11.17
CA GLU A 31 31.89 24.63 -12.02
C GLU A 31 31.57 23.37 -12.82
N SER A 32 31.62 23.55 -14.14
CA SER A 32 31.61 22.52 -15.16
C SER A 32 32.89 21.69 -15.14
N THR A 33 32.81 20.37 -15.28
CA THR A 33 33.80 19.65 -16.10
C THR A 33 33.22 18.38 -16.69
N ASN A 34 33.11 18.44 -18.01
CA ASN A 34 32.88 17.35 -18.93
C ASN A 34 34.16 16.49 -18.98
N ASP A 35 34.09 15.20 -18.69
CA ASP A 35 35.14 14.29 -19.14
C ASP A 35 34.55 12.99 -19.70
N THR A 36 34.73 12.87 -21.02
CA THR A 36 34.31 11.76 -21.85
C THR A 36 35.55 10.88 -22.05
N THR A 37 35.65 9.75 -21.34
CA THR A 37 36.67 8.75 -21.65
C THR A 37 36.03 7.40 -21.94
N SER A 38 35.86 7.18 -23.24
CA SER A 38 35.69 5.88 -23.87
C SER A 38 36.97 5.04 -23.69
N SER A 39 36.86 3.89 -23.02
CA SER A 39 37.86 2.83 -23.12
C SER A 39 37.20 1.50 -23.47
N THR A 40 37.34 1.13 -24.74
CA THR A 40 37.21 -0.22 -25.29
C THR A 40 38.18 -1.17 -24.60
N SER A 41 37.69 -2.27 -24.03
CA SER A 41 38.50 -3.45 -23.74
C SER A 41 37.82 -4.71 -24.29
N THR A 42 38.37 -5.19 -25.40
CA THR A 42 38.23 -6.54 -25.95
C THR A 42 38.78 -7.57 -24.97
N GLY A 43 37.96 -8.57 -24.62
CA GLY A 43 38.37 -9.77 -23.87
C GLY A 43 37.58 -10.98 -24.35
N THR A 44 38.23 -11.82 -25.15
CA THR A 44 37.71 -13.07 -25.72
C THR A 44 38.15 -14.26 -24.87
N GLY A 45 37.23 -15.20 -24.62
CA GLY A 45 37.48 -16.55 -24.09
C GLY A 45 36.52 -16.87 -22.93
N GLY A 46 35.74 -17.93 -22.89
CA GLY A 46 35.70 -19.18 -23.64
C GLY A 46 35.34 -20.30 -22.66
N SER A 47 34.54 -21.27 -23.12
CA SER A 47 34.28 -22.59 -22.50
C SER A 47 33.10 -22.73 -21.53
N THR A 48 31.97 -23.13 -22.14
CA THR A 48 31.07 -24.25 -21.78
C THR A 48 31.18 -24.89 -20.39
N THR A 49 30.05 -24.98 -19.67
CA THR A 49 29.49 -26.26 -19.18
C THR A 49 27.98 -26.12 -18.95
N SER A 50 27.24 -26.93 -19.69
CA SER A 50 25.81 -27.21 -19.59
C SER A 50 25.49 -27.98 -18.30
N THR A 51 24.50 -27.52 -17.52
CA THR A 51 23.68 -28.43 -16.70
C THR A 51 22.25 -27.91 -16.64
N SER A 52 21.39 -28.69 -17.28
CA SER A 52 19.93 -28.59 -17.32
C SER A 52 19.33 -28.83 -15.93
N GLY A 53 18.66 -27.82 -15.38
CA GLY A 53 17.77 -27.93 -14.23
C GLY A 53 16.44 -27.29 -14.57
N THR A 54 15.55 -28.04 -15.20
CA THR A 54 14.18 -27.64 -15.53
C THR A 54 13.35 -27.61 -14.24
N GLY A 55 13.37 -26.49 -13.53
CA GLY A 55 12.42 -26.17 -12.48
C GLY A 55 11.18 -25.54 -13.10
N GLY A 56 10.14 -26.35 -13.35
CA GLY A 56 8.86 -25.87 -13.87
C GLY A 56 8.17 -24.97 -12.86
N SER A 57 8.21 -23.66 -13.09
CA SER A 57 7.23 -22.74 -12.51
C SER A 57 5.90 -22.98 -13.23
N THR A 58 5.02 -23.75 -12.60
CA THR A 58 3.60 -23.80 -12.97
C THR A 58 2.96 -22.48 -12.53
N SER A 59 3.05 -21.46 -13.38
CA SER A 59 2.09 -20.36 -13.35
C SER A 59 0.70 -20.99 -13.52
N GLY A 60 -0.14 -20.92 -12.51
CA GLY A 60 -1.51 -21.38 -12.57
C GLY A 60 -2.24 -20.62 -13.66
N THR A 61 -2.42 -21.26 -14.82
CA THR A 61 -3.13 -20.67 -15.96
C THR A 61 -4.61 -20.59 -15.61
N GLY A 62 -5.07 -19.40 -15.22
CA GLY A 62 -6.48 -19.05 -15.29
C GLY A 62 -6.98 -19.32 -16.70
N GLY A 63 -8.07 -20.09 -16.83
CA GLY A 63 -8.56 -20.59 -18.11
C GLY A 63 -8.86 -19.47 -19.09
N SER A 64 -8.04 -19.30 -20.11
CA SER A 64 -8.31 -18.34 -21.18
C SER A 64 -9.49 -18.82 -22.02
N THR A 65 -10.61 -18.12 -21.93
CA THR A 65 -11.73 -18.24 -22.88
C THR A 65 -11.26 -17.78 -24.25
N SER A 66 -11.21 -18.70 -25.21
CA SER A 66 -10.83 -18.46 -26.60
C SER A 66 -11.86 -17.57 -27.30
N GLY A 67 -11.64 -16.25 -27.29
CA GLY A 67 -12.54 -15.29 -27.95
C GLY A 67 -12.13 -13.81 -27.80
N CYS A 68 -11.23 -13.51 -26.88
CA CYS A 68 -10.77 -12.15 -26.63
C CYS A 68 -9.69 -11.76 -27.65
N GLY A 69 -10.00 -10.88 -28.59
CA GLY A 69 -9.02 -10.29 -29.50
C GLY A 69 -7.92 -9.60 -28.68
N GLY A 70 -6.65 -9.73 -29.11
CA GLY A 70 -5.44 -9.37 -28.33
C GLY A 70 -5.64 -8.26 -27.31
N GLY A 71 -5.85 -8.66 -26.04
CA GLY A 71 -6.18 -7.75 -24.95
C GLY A 71 -5.04 -6.79 -24.63
N ALA A 72 -5.38 -5.70 -23.95
CA ALA A 72 -4.42 -4.74 -23.44
C ALA A 72 -3.36 -5.47 -22.60
N THR A 73 -2.08 -5.24 -22.90
CA THR A 73 -0.99 -5.85 -22.16
C THR A 73 -0.90 -5.21 -20.78
N CYS A 74 -0.95 -6.02 -19.72
CA CYS A 74 -0.58 -5.65 -18.34
C CYS A 74 0.92 -5.36 -18.20
N THR A 75 1.55 -4.67 -19.14
CA THR A 75 2.96 -4.30 -19.02
C THR A 75 3.01 -3.05 -18.19
N PRO A 76 3.46 -3.16 -16.95
CA PRO A 76 3.29 -2.07 -16.04
C PRO A 76 4.55 -1.19 -16.08
N PRO A 77 4.51 0.06 -15.55
CA PRO A 77 5.66 0.97 -15.61
C PRO A 77 6.93 0.36 -15.00
N ALA A 78 8.11 0.76 -15.50
CA ALA A 78 9.36 0.43 -14.84
C ALA A 78 9.37 1.10 -13.45
N PRO A 79 9.71 0.37 -12.37
CA PRO A 79 9.81 0.96 -11.04
C PRO A 79 10.92 2.04 -11.04
N ALA A 80 10.63 3.19 -10.44
CA ALA A 80 11.57 4.29 -10.28
C ALA A 80 11.95 4.39 -8.79
N HIS A 81 13.22 4.17 -8.43
CA HIS A 81 13.70 4.31 -7.05
C HIS A 81 15.15 4.85 -6.98
N PRO A 82 15.36 6.16 -6.80
CA PRO A 82 16.63 6.68 -6.30
C PRO A 82 16.64 6.55 -4.77
N GLY A 83 16.99 5.37 -4.26
CA GLY A 83 16.75 5.07 -2.84
C GLY A 83 17.63 5.82 -1.86
N VAL A 84 17.03 6.26 -0.74
CA VAL A 84 17.76 6.80 0.42
C VAL A 84 18.25 5.63 1.27
N SER A 85 19.56 5.61 1.52
CA SER A 85 20.21 4.61 2.37
C SER A 85 20.02 4.95 3.85
N ALA A 86 19.64 3.94 4.64
CA ALA A 86 19.54 4.04 6.10
C ALA A 86 20.00 2.74 6.78
N THR A 87 20.59 2.88 7.96
CA THR A 87 20.87 1.77 8.87
C THR A 87 19.72 1.64 9.87
N VAL A 88 19.35 0.41 10.19
CA VAL A 88 18.31 0.09 11.18
C VAL A 88 18.95 -0.64 12.35
N GLY A 89 18.60 -0.22 13.56
CA GLY A 89 18.94 -0.82 14.85
C GLY A 89 17.73 -1.54 15.42
N VAL A 90 17.08 -0.99 16.43
CA VAL A 90 15.92 -1.63 17.08
C VAL A 90 14.61 -1.13 16.48
N VAL A 91 13.72 -2.06 16.14
CA VAL A 91 12.38 -1.78 15.62
C VAL A 91 11.37 -2.47 16.51
N GLN A 92 10.55 -1.69 17.21
CA GLN A 92 9.62 -2.22 18.21
C GLN A 92 8.27 -1.50 18.19
N GLY A 93 7.27 -2.16 18.76
CA GLY A 93 5.94 -1.62 18.93
C GLY A 93 4.93 -2.68 19.35
N THR A 94 3.68 -2.25 19.44
CA THR A 94 2.51 -3.10 19.65
C THR A 94 1.51 -2.86 18.51
N ILE A 95 0.89 -3.93 18.01
CA ILE A 95 -0.13 -3.88 16.99
C ILE A 95 -1.45 -4.37 17.58
N GLU A 96 -2.47 -3.51 17.53
CA GLU A 96 -3.82 -3.81 17.97
C GLU A 96 -4.77 -3.89 16.77
N SER A 97 -5.79 -4.72 16.86
CA SER A 97 -6.88 -4.74 15.89
C SER A 97 -7.70 -3.45 16.01
N THR A 98 -8.20 -2.91 14.90
CA THR A 98 -9.25 -1.88 14.94
C THR A 98 -10.56 -2.38 15.55
N GLU A 99 -10.77 -3.70 15.61
CA GLU A 99 -11.88 -4.33 16.34
C GLU A 99 -11.62 -4.46 17.86
N GLY A 100 -10.42 -4.07 18.31
CA GLY A 100 -9.96 -4.16 19.69
C GLY A 100 -9.11 -5.41 19.98
N GLY A 101 -8.22 -5.28 20.97
CA GLY A 101 -7.32 -6.35 21.39
C GLY A 101 -6.08 -6.51 20.50
N PRO A 102 -5.16 -7.41 20.85
CA PRO A 102 -3.89 -7.58 20.15
C PRO A 102 -4.07 -8.23 18.77
N ALA A 103 -3.39 -7.68 17.76
CA ALA A 103 -3.29 -8.28 16.43
C ALA A 103 -2.07 -9.22 16.38
N GLY A 104 -2.18 -10.37 17.03
CA GLY A 104 -1.08 -11.32 17.15
C GLY A 104 -0.94 -12.29 15.96
N ASN A 105 0.23 -12.91 15.86
CA ASN A 105 0.62 -13.84 14.79
C ASN A 105 0.56 -13.24 13.38
N ILE A 106 0.75 -11.92 13.27
CA ILE A 106 0.83 -11.25 11.98
C ILE A 106 2.30 -11.03 11.60
N PRO A 107 2.65 -11.13 10.32
CA PRO A 107 3.97 -10.75 9.87
C PRO A 107 4.16 -9.24 9.98
N ALA A 108 5.29 -8.83 10.53
CA ALA A 108 5.83 -7.48 10.41
C ALA A 108 7.19 -7.57 9.72
N GLU A 109 7.44 -6.70 8.76
CA GLU A 109 8.59 -6.77 7.87
C GLU A 109 9.28 -5.41 7.87
N VAL A 110 10.59 -5.38 8.06
CA VAL A 110 11.38 -4.18 7.75
C VAL A 110 12.03 -4.44 6.41
N CYS A 111 11.49 -3.80 5.38
CA CYS A 111 11.89 -3.98 4.00
C CYS A 111 12.45 -2.67 3.44
N GLY A 112 13.68 -2.72 2.94
CA GLY A 112 14.13 -1.78 1.92
C GLY A 112 13.85 -2.31 0.51
N THR A 113 14.26 -1.55 -0.51
CA THR A 113 14.16 -1.99 -1.91
C THR A 113 15.12 -3.12 -2.26
N ASN A 114 16.19 -3.28 -1.46
CA ASN A 114 17.27 -4.24 -1.68
C ASN A 114 17.20 -5.48 -0.79
N LEU A 115 16.69 -5.36 0.43
CA LEU A 115 16.68 -6.42 1.44
C LEU A 115 15.41 -6.31 2.28
N CYS A 116 14.92 -7.45 2.76
CA CYS A 116 13.83 -7.45 3.72
C CYS A 116 14.04 -8.51 4.81
N LYS A 117 13.77 -8.12 6.06
CA LYS A 117 13.73 -9.02 7.21
C LYS A 117 12.30 -9.11 7.72
N ILE A 118 11.87 -10.31 8.04
CA ILE A 118 10.51 -10.60 8.50
C ILE A 118 10.59 -11.04 9.97
N THR A 119 9.70 -10.51 10.77
CA THR A 119 9.39 -10.98 12.12
C THR A 119 7.91 -11.32 12.26
N THR A 120 7.56 -12.01 13.33
CA THR A 120 6.18 -12.33 13.68
C THR A 120 5.81 -11.59 14.95
N VAL A 121 4.73 -10.83 14.88
CA VAL A 121 4.09 -10.20 16.04
C VAL A 121 3.58 -11.30 16.96
N ASP A 122 3.90 -11.24 18.25
CA ASP A 122 3.52 -12.27 19.21
C ASP A 122 2.01 -12.25 19.53
N ALA A 123 1.54 -13.18 20.36
CA ALA A 123 0.13 -13.28 20.72
C ALA A 123 -0.41 -12.06 21.51
N GLN A 124 0.47 -11.24 22.09
CA GLN A 124 0.17 -10.01 22.80
C GLN A 124 0.20 -8.80 21.86
N GLY A 125 0.42 -9.00 20.56
CA GLY A 125 0.51 -7.93 19.59
C GLY A 125 1.88 -7.24 19.58
N VAL A 126 2.87 -7.75 20.30
CA VAL A 126 4.18 -7.09 20.44
C VAL A 126 5.14 -7.59 19.37
N PHE A 127 5.92 -6.69 18.80
CA PHE A 127 7.11 -7.01 18.03
C PHE A 127 8.31 -6.24 18.57
N ASN A 128 9.47 -6.88 18.59
CA ASN A 128 10.72 -6.26 18.96
C ASN A 128 11.84 -6.98 18.20
N GLU A 129 12.42 -6.29 17.24
CA GLU A 129 13.47 -6.82 16.39
C GLU A 129 14.71 -5.95 16.48
N ASN A 130 15.83 -6.61 16.74
CA ASN A 130 17.14 -6.01 16.62
C ASN A 130 17.72 -6.30 15.23
N TYR A 131 18.07 -5.24 14.52
CA TYR A 131 18.75 -5.27 13.24
C TYR A 131 20.22 -4.99 13.49
N ASN A 132 21.07 -5.85 12.94
CA ASN A 132 22.50 -5.59 12.94
C ASN A 132 22.71 -4.39 12.02
N GLN A 133 23.22 -3.28 12.54
CA GLN A 133 23.45 -2.01 11.81
C GLN A 133 24.40 -2.13 10.60
N GLU A 134 24.85 -3.35 10.28
CA GLU A 134 25.69 -3.68 9.13
C GLU A 134 24.88 -3.77 7.84
N ASP A 135 23.57 -4.02 7.91
CA ASP A 135 22.70 -4.03 6.74
C ASP A 135 22.30 -2.61 6.35
N ASN A 136 22.79 -2.15 5.20
CA ASN A 136 22.35 -0.91 4.61
C ASN A 136 21.07 -1.14 3.79
N LEU A 137 19.95 -0.64 4.29
CA LEU A 137 18.65 -0.78 3.63
C LEU A 137 18.33 0.51 2.85
N LEU A 138 17.76 0.37 1.66
CA LEU A 138 17.34 1.49 0.81
C LEU A 138 15.83 1.72 0.93
N ASP A 139 15.38 2.95 1.15
CA ASP A 139 13.96 3.32 1.29
C ASP A 139 13.22 2.45 2.32
N VAL A 140 13.80 2.34 3.50
CA VAL A 140 13.34 1.42 4.55
C VAL A 140 11.91 1.71 4.93
N ARG A 141 11.09 0.66 5.00
CA ARG A 141 9.72 0.69 5.50
C ARG A 141 9.48 -0.40 6.52
N LEU A 142 8.62 -0.12 7.50
CA LEU A 142 7.93 -1.17 8.26
C LEU A 142 6.66 -1.50 7.47
N LEU A 143 6.49 -2.77 7.10
CA LEU A 143 5.28 -3.33 6.50
C LEU A 143 4.63 -4.32 7.47
N TYR A 144 3.31 -4.40 7.52
CA TYR A 144 2.63 -5.38 8.39
C TYR A 144 1.31 -5.87 7.80
N GLY A 145 0.87 -7.06 8.21
CA GLY A 145 -0.43 -7.66 7.86
C GLY A 145 -0.46 -8.52 6.58
N LYS A 146 0.47 -8.30 5.64
CA LYS A 146 0.65 -9.08 4.38
C LYS A 146 -0.54 -9.20 3.42
N GLY A 147 -1.71 -8.61 3.69
CA GLY A 147 -2.85 -8.62 2.77
C GLY A 147 -3.64 -9.93 2.73
N LYS A 148 -3.31 -10.92 3.57
CA LYS A 148 -4.06 -12.20 3.64
C LYS A 148 -5.19 -12.13 4.67
N HIS A 149 -4.85 -12.01 5.95
CA HIS A 149 -5.82 -11.91 7.06
C HIS A 149 -5.96 -10.48 7.60
N TRP A 150 -5.01 -9.62 7.26
CA TRP A 150 -4.93 -8.23 7.67
C TRP A 150 -4.56 -7.39 6.47
N VAL A 151 -5.01 -6.13 6.45
CA VAL A 151 -4.62 -5.16 5.44
C VAL A 151 -3.10 -5.02 5.43
N LEU A 152 -2.47 -5.06 4.25
CA LEU A 152 -1.04 -4.75 4.12
C LEU A 152 -0.86 -3.23 4.25
N MET A 153 -0.24 -2.82 5.35
CA MET A 153 0.08 -1.43 5.64
C MET A 153 1.59 -1.24 5.63
N GLY A 154 2.04 0.00 5.40
CA GLY A 154 3.45 0.35 5.45
C GLY A 154 3.69 1.76 5.95
N THR A 155 4.86 2.03 6.51
CA THR A 155 5.28 3.37 6.94
C THR A 155 6.77 3.59 6.70
N ASP A 156 7.12 4.85 6.43
CA ASP A 156 8.51 5.30 6.27
C ASP A 156 9.33 5.11 7.55
N MET A 157 10.56 4.64 7.41
CA MET A 157 11.56 4.48 8.47
C MET A 157 12.88 5.20 8.18
N ALA A 158 13.06 5.83 7.02
CA ALA A 158 14.34 6.35 6.53
C ALA A 158 14.99 7.40 7.45
N ALA A 159 14.25 7.94 8.44
CA ALA A 159 14.76 8.90 9.41
C ALA A 159 15.09 8.30 10.80
N LEU A 160 14.88 7.01 11.02
CA LEU A 160 14.91 6.40 12.37
C LEU A 160 15.89 5.22 12.43
N PRO A 161 17.09 5.39 13.01
CA PRO A 161 17.99 4.27 13.25
C PRO A 161 17.36 3.29 14.25
N ASP A 162 16.78 3.79 15.34
CA ASP A 162 15.91 3.02 16.22
C ASP A 162 14.49 3.57 16.10
N ALA A 163 13.51 2.69 15.93
CA ALA A 163 12.10 3.05 15.75
C ALA A 163 11.24 2.37 16.81
N ASP A 164 10.54 3.20 17.61
CA ASP A 164 9.45 2.75 18.47
C ASP A 164 8.14 3.33 17.92
N PHE A 165 7.29 2.44 17.42
CA PHE A 165 6.00 2.81 16.85
C PHE A 165 4.90 2.99 17.90
N GLY A 166 5.18 2.72 19.18
CA GLY A 166 4.19 2.68 20.24
C GLY A 166 3.11 1.64 19.91
N THR A 167 1.84 2.00 20.10
CA THR A 167 0.70 1.19 19.66
C THR A 167 0.21 1.68 18.30
N ILE A 168 0.25 0.79 17.30
CA ILE A 168 -0.31 1.01 15.96
C ILE A 168 -1.49 0.06 15.73
N ASN A 169 -2.32 0.35 14.74
CA ASN A 169 -3.49 -0.46 14.43
C ASN A 169 -3.34 -1.24 13.13
N ALA A 170 -3.91 -2.45 13.13
CA ALA A 170 -4.12 -3.28 11.95
C ALA A 170 -5.62 -3.46 11.72
N VAL A 171 -6.00 -3.47 10.44
CA VAL A 171 -7.39 -3.69 10.02
C VAL A 171 -7.53 -5.14 9.57
N PRO A 172 -8.46 -5.92 10.15
CA PRO A 172 -8.67 -7.29 9.71
C PRO A 172 -9.30 -7.31 8.31
N MET A 173 -8.81 -8.22 7.47
CA MET A 173 -9.47 -8.53 6.20
C MET A 173 -10.58 -9.55 6.45
N PRO A 174 -11.69 -9.49 5.68
CA PRO A 174 -12.70 -10.55 5.68
C PRO A 174 -12.06 -11.92 5.46
N ALA A 175 -12.60 -12.97 6.07
CA ALA A 175 -12.12 -14.33 5.83
C ALA A 175 -12.26 -14.74 4.36
N PHE A 176 -11.37 -15.60 3.85
CA PHE A 176 -11.45 -16.14 2.49
C PHE A 176 -12.82 -16.75 2.16
N ALA A 177 -13.42 -17.47 3.10
CA ALA A 177 -14.75 -18.07 2.92
C ALA A 177 -15.89 -17.06 2.74
N ALA A 178 -15.67 -15.78 3.10
CA ALA A 178 -16.61 -14.68 2.89
C ALA A 178 -16.30 -13.86 1.62
N GLY A 179 -15.24 -14.22 0.89
CA GLY A 179 -14.87 -13.57 -0.37
C GLY A 179 -15.79 -13.96 -1.51
N VAL A 180 -15.78 -13.16 -2.56
CA VAL A 180 -16.58 -13.36 -3.77
C VAL A 180 -15.65 -13.83 -4.90
N PRO A 181 -15.95 -14.93 -5.61
CA PRO A 181 -15.13 -15.35 -6.74
C PRO A 181 -15.03 -14.24 -7.81
N PHE A 182 -13.84 -14.07 -8.40
CA PHE A 182 -13.67 -13.18 -9.55
C PHE A 182 -14.45 -13.72 -10.74
N ALA A 183 -15.26 -12.85 -11.36
CA ALA A 183 -16.05 -13.15 -12.56
C ALA A 183 -16.34 -11.85 -13.32
N ASP A 184 -16.60 -11.96 -14.62
CA ASP A 184 -17.05 -10.83 -15.45
C ASP A 184 -18.31 -10.17 -14.84
N GLY A 185 -18.39 -8.84 -14.92
CA GLY A 185 -19.45 -8.04 -14.35
C GLY A 185 -19.16 -7.57 -12.93
N ASP A 186 -20.22 -7.30 -12.17
CA ASP A 186 -20.11 -6.74 -10.82
C ASP A 186 -19.87 -7.83 -9.77
N ILE A 187 -18.77 -7.71 -9.03
CA ILE A 187 -18.51 -8.49 -7.81
C ILE A 187 -18.52 -7.53 -6.62
N THR A 188 -19.37 -7.82 -5.63
CA THR A 188 -19.60 -6.92 -4.48
C THR A 188 -19.33 -7.61 -3.17
N GLN A 189 -18.50 -7.00 -2.33
CA GLN A 189 -18.17 -7.50 -1.00
C GLN A 189 -18.15 -6.31 -0.03
N ASN A 190 -18.85 -6.42 1.10
CA ASN A 190 -18.98 -5.35 2.09
C ASN A 190 -19.38 -3.97 1.52
N GLY A 191 -20.25 -3.95 0.49
CA GLY A 191 -20.69 -2.72 -0.18
C GLY A 191 -19.71 -2.16 -1.21
N VAL A 192 -18.47 -2.67 -1.26
CA VAL A 192 -17.49 -2.34 -2.30
C VAL A 192 -17.73 -3.22 -3.51
N THR A 193 -17.94 -2.59 -4.67
CA THR A 193 -18.15 -3.26 -5.95
C THR A 193 -16.97 -3.04 -6.87
N LEU A 194 -16.47 -4.13 -7.44
CA LEU A 194 -15.52 -4.13 -8.53
C LEU A 194 -16.25 -4.61 -9.79
N THR A 195 -16.23 -3.82 -10.86
CA THR A 195 -16.83 -4.21 -12.15
C THR A 195 -15.71 -4.62 -13.09
N LEU A 196 -15.68 -5.90 -13.44
CA LEU A 196 -14.74 -6.46 -14.41
C LEU A 196 -15.40 -6.48 -15.79
N GLU A 197 -14.74 -5.92 -16.80
CA GLU A 197 -15.21 -6.06 -18.17
C GLU A 197 -15.08 -7.51 -18.64
N THR A 198 -15.85 -7.89 -19.66
CA THR A 198 -15.66 -9.19 -20.31
C THR A 198 -14.22 -9.32 -20.78
N CYS A 199 -13.63 -10.52 -20.64
CA CYS A 199 -12.23 -10.77 -20.98
C CYS A 199 -11.19 -10.08 -20.09
N THR A 200 -11.55 -9.68 -18.87
CA THR A 200 -10.58 -9.16 -17.90
C THR A 200 -9.61 -10.27 -17.48
N ASP A 201 -8.31 -9.99 -17.61
CA ASP A 201 -7.24 -10.83 -17.09
C ASP A 201 -6.91 -10.43 -15.65
N VAL A 202 -7.03 -11.37 -14.71
CA VAL A 202 -6.76 -11.17 -13.28
C VAL A 202 -5.54 -11.99 -12.90
N LYS A 203 -4.45 -11.31 -12.51
CA LYS A 203 -3.18 -11.93 -12.17
C LYS A 203 -2.90 -11.81 -10.69
N PHE A 204 -3.07 -12.93 -10.00
CA PHE A 204 -2.79 -13.07 -8.59
C PHE A 204 -1.29 -13.07 -8.30
N PRO A 205 -0.88 -12.65 -7.09
CA PRO A 205 0.51 -12.71 -6.69
C PRO A 205 0.94 -14.17 -6.47
N ILE A 206 2.25 -14.43 -6.56
CA ILE A 206 2.81 -15.80 -6.54
C ILE A 206 2.50 -16.58 -5.25
N ASP A 207 2.23 -15.89 -4.15
CA ASP A 207 1.91 -16.48 -2.86
C ASP A 207 0.41 -16.77 -2.66
N VAL A 208 -0.43 -16.47 -3.66
CA VAL A 208 -1.86 -16.82 -3.71
C VAL A 208 -2.04 -17.98 -4.68
N THR A 209 -1.73 -19.18 -4.19
CA THR A 209 -1.69 -20.41 -5.00
C THR A 209 -2.98 -21.20 -4.97
N GLU A 210 -3.74 -21.10 -3.88
CA GLU A 210 -4.96 -21.87 -3.68
C GLU A 210 -6.16 -21.15 -4.30
N PRO A 211 -7.03 -21.84 -5.06
CA PRO A 211 -8.24 -21.23 -5.62
C PRO A 211 -9.16 -20.62 -4.55
N SER A 212 -9.16 -21.15 -3.32
CA SER A 212 -9.91 -20.59 -2.20
C SER A 212 -9.39 -19.24 -1.71
N GLU A 213 -8.14 -18.89 -2.02
CA GLU A 213 -7.55 -17.57 -1.73
C GLU A 213 -7.78 -16.56 -2.87
N GLN A 214 -8.15 -17.03 -4.06
CA GLN A 214 -8.42 -16.24 -5.27
C GLN A 214 -9.85 -15.70 -5.28
N VAL A 215 -10.19 -14.96 -4.23
CA VAL A 215 -11.52 -14.37 -4.02
C VAL A 215 -11.41 -12.89 -3.69
N PHE A 216 -12.29 -12.09 -4.28
CA PHE A 216 -12.40 -10.67 -4.02
C PHE A 216 -12.89 -10.44 -2.60
N ARG A 217 -12.13 -9.64 -1.85
CA ARG A 217 -12.46 -9.22 -0.50
C ARG A 217 -12.13 -7.75 -0.34
N ALA A 218 -13.00 -7.03 0.37
CA ALA A 218 -12.83 -5.62 0.61
C ALA A 218 -13.12 -5.27 2.08
N VAL A 219 -12.42 -4.27 2.59
CA VAL A 219 -12.76 -3.63 3.85
C VAL A 219 -12.58 -2.14 3.70
N MET A 220 -13.58 -1.39 4.18
CA MET A 220 -13.53 0.05 4.29
C MET A 220 -13.29 0.44 5.74
N PHE A 221 -12.50 1.48 5.96
CA PHE A 221 -12.26 2.03 7.27
C PHE A 221 -11.94 3.53 7.17
N SER A 222 -12.14 4.26 8.26
CA SER A 222 -11.70 5.65 8.35
C SER A 222 -10.22 5.70 8.71
N PRO A 223 -9.44 6.63 8.13
CA PRO A 223 -8.06 6.84 8.58
C PRO A 223 -7.98 7.33 10.04
N THR A 224 -9.11 7.73 10.63
CA THR A 224 -9.22 8.14 12.04
C THR A 224 -9.63 7.01 13.00
N ASP A 225 -9.91 5.80 12.49
CA ASP A 225 -10.31 4.65 13.32
C ASP A 225 -9.15 4.06 14.13
N GLY A 226 -7.92 4.46 13.86
CA GLY A 226 -6.73 3.95 14.53
C GLY A 226 -5.48 4.79 14.26
N ASN A 227 -4.39 4.39 14.89
CA ASN A 227 -3.06 4.92 14.62
C ASN A 227 -2.42 4.14 13.46
N PHE A 228 -2.40 4.76 12.28
CA PHE A 228 -1.80 4.20 11.06
C PHE A 228 -0.64 5.10 10.60
N PRO A 229 0.62 4.82 10.99
CA PRO A 229 1.74 5.74 10.73
C PRO A 229 1.98 6.09 9.26
N GLY A 230 1.62 5.18 8.33
CA GLY A 230 1.71 5.40 6.88
C GLY A 230 0.63 6.29 6.28
N ILE A 231 -0.39 6.66 7.06
CA ILE A 231 -1.54 7.43 6.62
C ILE A 231 -1.48 8.80 7.30
N SER A 232 -0.68 9.70 6.74
CA SER A 232 -0.56 11.07 7.24
C SER A 232 -1.87 11.84 7.04
N ALA A 233 -2.26 12.64 8.04
CA ALA A 233 -3.38 13.57 7.95
C ALA A 233 -3.21 14.56 6.78
N SER A 234 -1.98 14.84 6.34
CA SER A 234 -1.70 15.72 5.19
C SER A 234 -2.24 15.19 3.87
N PHE A 235 -2.55 13.89 3.76
CA PHE A 235 -3.15 13.32 2.56
C PHE A 235 -4.63 13.68 2.41
N ASN A 236 -5.29 14.10 3.50
CA ASN A 236 -6.73 14.40 3.55
C ASN A 236 -7.61 13.25 3.05
N PHE A 237 -7.19 12.00 3.27
CA PHE A 237 -8.08 10.87 3.03
C PHE A 237 -9.22 10.91 4.04
N GLU A 238 -10.43 10.62 3.57
CA GLU A 238 -11.60 10.47 4.45
C GLU A 238 -12.07 9.02 4.49
N VAL A 239 -11.78 8.26 3.41
CA VAL A 239 -12.11 6.84 3.29
C VAL A 239 -10.87 6.07 2.87
N MET A 240 -10.60 4.96 3.56
CA MET A 240 -9.62 3.97 3.15
C MET A 240 -10.34 2.72 2.65
N VAL A 241 -9.82 2.11 1.59
CA VAL A 241 -10.36 0.87 1.02
C VAL A 241 -9.21 -0.10 0.81
N ALA A 242 -9.24 -1.24 1.49
CA ALA A 242 -8.29 -2.31 1.23
C ALA A 242 -8.96 -3.42 0.42
N LEU A 243 -8.36 -3.76 -0.72
CA LEU A 243 -8.87 -4.73 -1.67
C LEU A 243 -7.88 -5.90 -1.76
N ALA A 244 -8.37 -7.13 -1.62
CA ALA A 244 -7.52 -8.33 -1.62
C ALA A 244 -8.02 -9.38 -2.61
N PRO A 245 -7.14 -10.32 -3.02
CA PRO A 245 -5.72 -10.47 -2.64
C PRO A 245 -4.80 -9.34 -3.13
N MET A 246 -3.79 -8.97 -2.34
CA MET A 246 -2.84 -7.86 -2.63
C MET A 246 -1.42 -8.38 -2.91
N PRO A 247 -0.70 -7.82 -3.90
CA PRO A 247 -1.22 -7.08 -5.05
C PRO A 247 -1.86 -8.03 -6.06
N THR A 248 -2.91 -7.62 -6.78
CA THR A 248 -3.51 -8.40 -7.88
C THR A 248 -3.73 -7.49 -9.06
N ALA A 249 -3.02 -7.76 -10.16
CA ALA A 249 -3.13 -6.95 -11.36
C ALA A 249 -4.40 -7.30 -12.15
N ILE A 250 -5.08 -6.28 -12.68
CA ILE A 250 -6.35 -6.39 -13.41
C ILE A 250 -6.23 -5.65 -14.74
N CYS A 251 -6.52 -6.34 -15.84
CA CYS A 251 -6.43 -5.76 -17.20
C CYS A 251 -7.61 -6.16 -18.09
N PRO A 252 -8.39 -5.21 -18.63
CA PRO A 252 -8.30 -3.76 -18.39
C PRO A 252 -8.55 -3.39 -16.92
N ALA A 253 -8.22 -2.15 -16.54
CA ALA A 253 -8.46 -1.65 -15.18
C ALA A 253 -9.95 -1.78 -14.83
N ALA A 254 -10.25 -2.22 -13.61
CA ALA A 254 -11.62 -2.46 -13.19
C ALA A 254 -12.25 -1.19 -12.60
N LYS A 255 -13.53 -0.95 -12.91
CA LYS A 255 -14.26 0.16 -12.29
C LYS A 255 -14.50 -0.18 -10.82
N LEU A 256 -14.16 0.75 -9.93
CA LEU A 256 -14.40 0.61 -8.49
C LEU A 256 -15.59 1.48 -8.10
N THR A 257 -16.49 0.93 -7.29
CA THR A 257 -17.59 1.67 -6.65
C THR A 257 -17.62 1.36 -5.17
N ILE A 258 -17.73 2.39 -4.33
CA ILE A 258 -17.85 2.27 -2.87
C ILE A 258 -19.05 3.08 -2.38
N PRO A 259 -19.61 2.76 -1.20
CA PRO A 259 -20.57 3.62 -0.51
C PRO A 259 -19.96 4.99 -0.19
N ASN A 260 -20.75 6.05 -0.25
CA ASN A 260 -20.35 7.40 0.14
C ASN A 260 -20.50 7.63 1.65
N ASP A 261 -19.78 6.84 2.46
CA ASP A 261 -19.86 6.93 3.92
C ASP A 261 -19.31 8.26 4.47
N ALA A 262 -18.43 8.93 3.71
CA ALA A 262 -17.96 10.29 4.00
C ALA A 262 -19.04 11.36 3.83
N SER A 263 -20.21 11.02 3.27
CA SER A 263 -21.32 11.95 3.05
C SER A 263 -20.93 13.15 2.18
N TRP A 264 -20.04 12.94 1.20
CA TRP A 264 -19.69 13.96 0.23
C TRP A 264 -20.89 14.40 -0.60
N ALA A 265 -20.86 15.64 -1.08
CA ALA A 265 -21.95 16.15 -1.91
C ALA A 265 -22.07 15.37 -3.23
N ALA A 266 -23.29 15.17 -3.71
CA ALA A 266 -23.54 14.56 -5.01
C ALA A 266 -22.79 15.30 -6.13
N ASN A 267 -22.22 14.54 -7.08
CA ASN A 267 -21.36 15.02 -8.16
C ASN A 267 -20.02 15.65 -7.71
N ALA A 268 -19.62 15.53 -6.44
CA ALA A 268 -18.28 15.95 -6.04
C ALA A 268 -17.22 15.09 -6.73
N GLU A 269 -16.12 15.72 -7.15
CA GLU A 269 -14.96 15.04 -7.75
C GLU A 269 -14.08 14.45 -6.65
N VAL A 270 -13.55 13.25 -6.89
CA VAL A 270 -12.68 12.54 -5.96
C VAL A 270 -11.45 11.98 -6.66
N GLU A 271 -10.43 11.68 -5.88
CA GLU A 271 -9.24 10.95 -6.31
C GLU A 271 -9.14 9.62 -5.56
N PHE A 272 -8.74 8.57 -6.27
CA PHE A 272 -8.35 7.27 -5.71
C PHE A 272 -6.83 7.15 -5.78
N LEU A 273 -6.17 7.09 -4.63
CA LEU A 273 -4.73 6.95 -4.52
C LEU A 273 -4.37 5.54 -4.05
N LEU A 274 -3.42 4.90 -4.70
CA LEU A 274 -2.89 3.59 -4.32
C LEU A 274 -1.60 3.75 -3.51
N TYR A 275 -1.44 2.95 -2.47
CA TYR A 275 -0.20 2.87 -1.71
C TYR A 275 0.76 1.82 -2.29
N GLY A 276 1.99 2.25 -2.58
CA GLY A 276 3.06 1.37 -3.04
C GLY A 276 3.61 0.50 -1.92
N THR A 277 3.22 -0.76 -1.84
CA THR A 277 3.63 -1.68 -0.76
C THR A 277 4.75 -2.63 -1.15
N ARG A 278 5.08 -2.72 -2.45
CA ARG A 278 6.11 -3.62 -2.96
C ARG A 278 7.01 -2.89 -3.96
N THR A 279 8.26 -3.32 -4.01
CA THR A 279 9.32 -2.75 -4.86
C THR A 279 9.13 -3.06 -6.35
N PHE A 280 8.38 -4.12 -6.63
CA PHE A 280 7.92 -4.51 -7.96
C PHE A 280 6.48 -4.11 -8.22
N GLN A 281 5.85 -3.32 -7.33
CA GLN A 281 4.56 -2.73 -7.65
C GLN A 281 4.82 -1.59 -8.63
N HIS A 282 4.13 -1.65 -9.75
CA HIS A 282 4.52 -0.87 -10.90
C HIS A 282 3.66 0.39 -11.10
N TRP A 283 2.50 0.45 -10.44
CA TRP A 283 1.56 1.57 -10.56
C TRP A 283 1.84 2.71 -9.58
N THR A 284 2.68 2.46 -8.57
CA THR A 284 2.98 3.39 -7.48
C THR A 284 4.41 3.16 -7.02
N GLU A 285 5.14 4.24 -6.74
CA GLU A 285 6.47 4.11 -6.15
C GLU A 285 6.39 3.51 -4.73
N TYR A 286 7.35 2.65 -4.39
CA TYR A 286 7.45 1.97 -3.11
C TYR A 286 7.44 2.96 -1.94
N GLY A 287 6.50 2.74 -1.03
CA GLY A 287 6.30 3.55 0.15
C GLY A 287 5.61 4.90 -0.10
N THR A 288 5.10 5.14 -1.30
CA THR A 288 4.43 6.39 -1.67
C THR A 288 2.96 6.18 -2.00
N TRP A 289 2.22 7.29 -2.05
CA TRP A 289 0.86 7.34 -2.56
C TRP A 289 0.86 7.99 -3.94
N ALA A 290 0.23 7.35 -4.92
CA ALA A 290 0.04 7.95 -6.24
C ALA A 290 -1.43 7.92 -6.65
N VAL A 291 -1.89 8.97 -7.32
CA VAL A 291 -3.23 9.02 -7.92
C VAL A 291 -3.29 7.95 -9.01
N LEU A 292 -4.23 7.02 -8.85
CA LEU A 292 -4.45 5.90 -9.76
C LEU A 292 -5.61 6.17 -10.72
N SER A 293 -6.66 6.80 -10.20
CA SER A 293 -7.87 7.14 -10.97
C SER A 293 -8.59 8.32 -10.32
N GLU A 294 -9.30 9.08 -11.13
CA GLU A 294 -10.30 10.06 -10.72
C GLU A 294 -11.68 9.41 -10.66
N GLY A 295 -12.59 10.06 -9.92
CA GLY A 295 -13.95 9.60 -9.81
C GLY A 295 -14.91 10.71 -9.42
N SER A 296 -16.15 10.30 -9.17
CA SER A 296 -17.17 11.21 -8.68
C SER A 296 -18.15 10.53 -7.74
N VAL A 297 -18.75 11.34 -6.87
CA VAL A 297 -19.93 10.96 -6.12
C VAL A 297 -21.12 10.91 -7.08
N SER A 298 -21.85 9.81 -7.08
CA SER A 298 -23.11 9.63 -7.80
C SER A 298 -24.09 10.79 -7.61
N ALA A 299 -24.98 10.98 -8.60
CA ALA A 299 -25.95 12.07 -8.60
C ALA A 299 -26.98 12.01 -7.46
N ASP A 300 -27.21 10.82 -6.89
CA ASP A 300 -28.07 10.63 -5.71
C ASP A 300 -27.29 10.75 -4.38
N GLY A 301 -25.95 10.91 -4.45
CA GLY A 301 -25.08 11.08 -3.30
C GLY A 301 -24.76 9.78 -2.56
N ASN A 302 -25.15 8.61 -3.06
CA ASN A 302 -25.08 7.36 -2.29
C ASN A 302 -23.77 6.58 -2.47
N THR A 303 -23.14 6.70 -3.64
CA THR A 303 -21.91 5.99 -3.99
C THR A 303 -20.84 6.92 -4.54
N VAL A 304 -19.60 6.47 -4.46
CA VAL A 304 -18.43 7.06 -5.07
C VAL A 304 -17.86 6.04 -6.06
N SER A 305 -17.58 6.44 -7.29
CA SER A 305 -17.05 5.52 -8.30
C SER A 305 -15.95 6.17 -9.14
N THR A 306 -15.00 5.37 -9.61
CA THR A 306 -14.07 5.80 -10.66
C THR A 306 -14.84 6.19 -11.92
N ASN A 307 -14.32 7.16 -12.67
CA ASN A 307 -14.97 7.65 -13.89
C ASN A 307 -15.06 6.56 -14.99
N ASP A 308 -15.98 6.74 -15.93
CA ASP A 308 -16.11 5.82 -17.07
C ASP A 308 -14.86 5.85 -17.96
N GLY A 309 -14.33 4.67 -18.29
CA GLY A 309 -13.05 4.53 -19.01
C GLY A 309 -11.81 4.62 -18.11
N GLU A 310 -11.99 4.87 -16.82
CA GLU A 310 -10.96 4.73 -15.79
C GLU A 310 -11.24 3.51 -14.88
N GLY A 311 -10.34 3.26 -13.93
CA GLY A 311 -10.47 2.16 -12.98
C GLY A 311 -9.19 1.90 -12.21
N ILE A 312 -9.19 0.81 -11.46
CA ILE A 312 -8.03 0.32 -10.72
C ILE A 312 -7.38 -0.86 -11.46
N PRO A 313 -6.11 -0.74 -11.90
CA PRO A 313 -5.37 -1.85 -12.51
C PRO A 313 -4.72 -2.79 -11.49
N ASP A 314 -4.85 -2.51 -10.19
CA ASP A 314 -4.24 -3.31 -9.12
C ASP A 314 -5.09 -3.25 -7.84
N LEU A 315 -5.26 -4.40 -7.20
CA LEU A 315 -5.88 -4.49 -5.88
C LEU A 315 -4.84 -4.15 -4.80
N GLY A 316 -5.17 -3.18 -3.97
CA GLY A 316 -4.28 -2.73 -2.92
C GLY A 316 -4.97 -1.96 -1.80
N LEU A 317 -4.16 -1.21 -1.05
CA LEU A 317 -4.66 -0.23 -0.09
C LEU A 317 -4.85 1.10 -0.81
N LEU A 318 -6.09 1.55 -0.89
CA LEU A 318 -6.50 2.80 -1.52
C LEU A 318 -6.88 3.84 -0.47
N GLY A 319 -6.49 5.08 -0.70
CA GLY A 319 -7.00 6.26 -0.01
C GLY A 319 -7.89 7.05 -0.95
N VAL A 320 -9.06 7.49 -0.49
CA VAL A 320 -10.02 8.27 -1.27
C VAL A 320 -10.23 9.63 -0.61
N ARG A 321 -10.19 10.69 -1.42
CA ARG A 321 -10.36 12.08 -0.98
C ARG A 321 -11.09 12.91 -2.04
N LEU A 322 -11.65 14.04 -1.60
CA LEU A 322 -12.08 15.10 -2.50
C LEU A 322 -10.88 15.72 -3.24
N LYS A 323 -11.13 16.15 -4.47
CA LYS A 323 -10.17 16.87 -5.32
C LYS A 323 -10.12 18.36 -4.98
#